data_AF-A0A259S0J8-F1
#
_entry.id   AF-A0A259S0J8-F1
#
_cell.length_a   1.000
_cell.length_b   1.000
_cell.length_c   1.000
_cell.angle_alpha   90.00
_cell.angle_beta   90.00
_cell.angle_gamma   90.00
#
_symmetry.space_group_name_H-M   'P 1'
#
loop_
_entity.id
_entity.type
_entity.pdbx_description
1 polymer ?
#
loop_
_entity_poly.entity_id
_entity_poly.type
_entity_poly.pdbx_seq_one_letter_code
_entity_poly.pdbx_strand_id
1 'polypeptide(L)' 'MRRIAVITGTRADYGLLYWLIHDLHHAEDIELQLIVTGMHLMTEFGHTVDVIERDGFPVAARVDLQLS' A
#
# COMPACT_ATOMS: atom_id res chain seq x y z
N MET A 1 -0.66 3.74 21.04
CA MET A 1 -0.56 3.76 19.57
C MET A 1 -1.77 3.06 18.99
N ARG A 2 -2.49 3.73 18.09
CA ARG A 2 -3.62 3.15 17.33
C ARG A 2 -3.06 2.47 16.09
N ARG A 3 -3.56 1.28 15.75
CA ARG A 3 -3.17 0.56 14.54
C ARG A 3 -4.18 0.82 13.45
N ILE A 4 -3.72 1.28 12.29
CA ILE A 4 -4.59 1.57 11.15
C ILE A 4 -4.06 0.82 9.93
N ALA A 5 -4.89 -0.10 9.43
CA ALA A 5 -4.61 -0.82 8.21
C ALA A 5 -5.18 -0.07 7.01
N VAL A 6 -4.35 0.13 6.00
CA VAL A 6 -4.75 0.66 4.68
C VAL A 6 -4.49 -0.42 3.66
N ILE A 7 -5.51 -0.76 2.86
CA ILE A 7 -5.40 -1.76 1.80
C ILE A 7 -5.47 -1.04 0.47
N THR A 8 -4.52 -1.32 -0.41
CA THR A 8 -4.52 -0.82 -1.80
C THR A 8 -4.31 -1.98 -2.77
N GLY A 9 -5.12 -2.02 -3.82
CA GLY A 9 -5.16 -3.09 -4.82
C GLY A 9 -4.71 -2.66 -6.22
N THR A 10 -4.70 -1.38 -6.54
CA THR A 10 -4.39 -0.85 -7.87
C THR A 10 -3.63 0.49 -7.80
N ARG A 11 -3.13 0.96 -8.94
CA ARG A 11 -2.55 2.32 -8.99
C ARG A 11 -3.57 3.43 -8.74
N ALA A 12 -4.85 3.21 -9.07
CA ALA A 12 -5.87 4.25 -9.01
C ALA A 12 -6.26 4.55 -7.56
N ASP A 13 -6.52 3.53 -6.74
CA ASP A 13 -6.77 3.69 -5.31
C ASP A 13 -5.51 4.12 -4.56
N TYR A 14 -4.33 3.59 -4.90
CA TYR A 14 -3.08 4.08 -4.30
C TYR A 14 -2.90 5.60 -4.48
N GLY A 15 -3.13 6.11 -5.69
CA GLY A 15 -3.04 7.54 -5.97
C GLY A 15 -4.00 8.40 -5.14
N LEU A 16 -5.22 7.91 -4.90
CA LEU A 16 -6.21 8.59 -4.05
C LEU A 16 -5.81 8.54 -2.56
N LEU A 17 -5.21 7.44 -2.13
CA LEU A 17 -4.82 7.19 -0.74
C LEU A 17 -3.43 7.74 -0.38
N TYR A 18 -2.64 8.19 -1.36
CA TYR A 18 -1.24 8.57 -1.17
C TYR A 18 -1.04 9.53 0.01
N TRP A 19 -1.77 10.66 0.04
CA TRP A 19 -1.63 11.65 1.11
C TRP A 19 -2.13 11.15 2.46
N LEU A 20 -3.16 10.29 2.47
CA LEU A 20 -3.61 9.65 3.70
C LEU A 20 -2.53 8.72 4.25
N ILE A 21 -1.93 7.87 3.40
CA ILE A 21 -0.85 6.95 3.78
C ILE A 21 0.36 7.75 4.29
N HIS A 22 0.72 8.83 3.60
CA HIS A 22 1.78 9.74 4.00
C HIS A 22 1.56 10.29 5.41
N ASP A 23 0.39 10.86 5.68
CA ASP A 23 0.10 11.49 6.96
C ASP A 23 -0.01 10.46 8.10
N LEU A 24 -0.57 9.29 7.82
CA LEU A 24 -0.63 8.18 8.78
C LEU A 24 0.76 7.63 9.10
N HIS A 25 1.68 7.58 8.13
CA HIS A 25 3.05 7.10 8.33
C HIS A 25 3.87 8.03 9.23
N HIS A 26 3.61 9.34 9.17
CA HIS A 26 4.33 10.36 9.93
C HIS A 26 3.66 10.72 11.26
N ALA A 27 2.49 10.17 11.58
CA ALA A 27 1.79 10.42 12.83
C ALA A 27 2.42 9.65 14.00
N GLU A 28 2.76 10.36 15.08
CA GLU A 28 3.44 9.77 16.26
C GLU A 28 2.55 8.80 17.06
N ASP A 29 1.23 8.92 16.98
CA ASP A 29 0.28 8.10 17.73
C ASP A 29 -0.32 6.94 16.91
N ILE A 30 0.11 6.77 15.66
CA ILE A 30 -0.42 5.78 14.72
C ILE A 30 0.68 4.82 14.26
N GLU A 31 0.35 3.53 14.23
CA GLU A 31 1.11 2.48 13.58
C GLU A 31 0.39 2.13 12.26
N LEU A 32 0.96 2.60 11.13
CA LEU A 32 0.45 2.28 9.79
C LEU A 32 0.73 0.82 9.45
N GLN A 33 -0.30 0.11 8.98
CA GLN A 33 -0.18 -1.23 8.40
C GLN A 33 -0.64 -1.20 6.94
N LEU A 34 0.30 -0.89 6.03
CA LEU A 34 0.00 -0.85 4.59
C LEU A 34 -0.02 -2.27 4.01
N ILE A 35 -1.17 -2.70 3.51
CA ILE A 35 -1.39 -4.00 2.88
C ILE A 35 -1.53 -3.77 1.37
N VAL A 36 -0.68 -4.43 0.61
CA VAL A 36 -0.66 -4.34 -0.86
C VAL A 36 -1.21 -5.63 -1.45
N THR A 37 -2.14 -5.51 -2.39
CA THR A 37 -2.83 -6.65 -3.00
C THR A 37 -3.13 -6.41 -4.48
N GLY A 38 -3.83 -7.35 -5.13
CA GLY A 38 -4.35 -7.21 -6.49
C GLY A 38 -3.28 -6.86 -7.53
N MET A 39 -3.61 -5.89 -8.39
CA MET A 39 -2.80 -5.50 -9.55
C MET A 39 -1.42 -4.96 -9.19
N HIS A 40 -1.19 -4.53 -7.94
CA HIS A 40 0.14 -4.11 -7.51
C HIS A 40 1.18 -5.23 -7.54
N LEU A 41 0.75 -6.48 -7.32
CA LEU A 41 1.63 -7.64 -7.22
C LEU A 41 1.82 -8.36 -8.57
N MET A 42 1.15 -7.89 -9.62
CA MET A 42 1.11 -8.55 -10.93
C MET A 42 2.06 -7.87 -11.92
N THR A 43 2.96 -8.64 -12.51
CA THR A 43 3.94 -8.14 -13.50
C THR A 43 3.28 -7.56 -14.74
N GLU A 44 2.16 -8.11 -15.19
CA GLU A 44 1.42 -7.62 -16.37
C GLU A 44 0.84 -6.21 -16.18
N PHE A 45 0.63 -5.78 -14.93
CA PHE A 45 0.21 -4.43 -14.59
C PHE A 45 1.36 -3.53 -14.13
N GLY A 46 2.60 -3.99 -14.34
CA GLY A 46 3.83 -3.25 -14.08
C GLY A 46 4.40 -3.41 -12.67
N HIS A 47 3.94 -4.41 -11.90
CA HIS A 47 4.46 -4.72 -10.54
C HIS A 47 4.57 -3.48 -9.65
N THR A 48 3.46 -2.76 -9.53
CA THR A 48 3.44 -1.38 -9.02
C THR A 48 3.63 -1.26 -7.51
N VAL A 49 3.76 -2.38 -6.79
CA VAL A 49 4.29 -2.41 -5.42
C VAL A 49 5.70 -1.82 -5.34
N ASP A 50 6.51 -1.93 -6.40
CA ASP A 50 7.85 -1.31 -6.45
C ASP A 50 7.80 0.21 -6.34
N VAL A 51 6.71 0.83 -6.80
CA VAL A 51 6.50 2.28 -6.68
C VAL A 51 6.23 2.64 -5.22
N ILE A 52 5.35 1.89 -4.57
CA ILE A 52 4.99 2.09 -3.15
C ILE A 52 6.24 2.00 -2.25
N GLU A 53 7.11 1.02 -2.53
CA GLU A 53 8.37 0.85 -1.79
C GLU A 53 9.37 1.98 -2.06
N ARG A 54 9.45 2.47 -3.30
CA ARG A 54 10.30 3.62 -3.66
C ARG A 54 9.82 4.92 -3.03
N ASP A 55 8.52 5.06 -2.80
CA ASP A 55 7.95 6.19 -2.08
C ASP A 55 8.24 6.14 -0.56
N GLY A 56 8.87 5.05 -0.08
CA GLY A 56 9.36 4.92 1.29
C GLY A 56 8.33 4.34 2.26
N PHE A 57 7.18 3.86 1.78
CA PHE A 57 6.15 3.29 2.65
C PHE A 57 6.43 1.81 2.95
N PRO A 58 6.51 1.41 4.23
CA PRO A 58 6.73 0.01 4.59
C PRO A 58 5.48 -0.84 4.31
N VAL A 59 5.63 -1.89 3.51
CA VAL A 59 4.56 -2.86 3.22
C VAL A 59 4.50 -3.89 4.35
N ALA A 60 3.42 -3.84 5.14
CA ALA A 60 3.19 -4.76 6.25
C ALA A 60 2.79 -6.17 5.78
N ALA A 61 2.08 -6.28 4.67
CA ALA A 61 1.74 -7.55 4.04
C ALA A 61 1.53 -7.40 2.53
N ARG A 62 1.93 -8.44 1.78
CA ARG A 62 1.56 -8.65 0.38
C ARG A 62 0.57 -9.80 0.31
N VAL A 63 -0.62 -9.55 -0.20
CA VAL A 63 -1.69 -10.55 -0.31
C VAL A 63 -2.00 -10.78 -1.78
N ASP A 64 -1.53 -11.89 -2.33
CA ASP A 64 -1.86 -12.30 -3.70
C ASP A 64 -3.29 -12.85 -3.73
N LEU A 65 -4.12 -12.30 -4.62
CA LEU A 65 -5.52 -12.71 -4.79
C LEU A 65 -5.68 -13.78 -5.87
N GLN A 66 -4.60 -14.22 -6.52
CA GLN A 66 -4.61 -15.20 -7.61
C GLN A 66 -5.59 -14.82 -8.73
N LEU A 67 -5.61 -13.53 -9.09
CA LEU A 67 -6.40 -13.04 -10.21
C LEU A 67 -5.80 -13.57 -11.51
N SER A 68 -6.64 -14.19 -12.33
CA SER A 68 -6.30 -14.87 -13.60
C SER A 68 -6.88 -14.17 -14.80
#